data_AF-A0A5K1CL48-F1
#
_entry.id   AF-A0A5K1CL48-F1
#
_cell.length_a   1.000
_cell.length_b   1.000
_cell.length_c   1.000
_cell.angle_alpha   90.00
_cell.angle_beta   90.00
_cell.angle_gamma   90.00
#
_symmetry.space_group_name_H-M   'P 1'
#
loop_
_entity.id
_entity.type
_entity.pdbx_description
1 polymer ?
#
loop_
_entity_poly.entity_id
_entity_poly.type
_entity_poly.pdbx_seq_one_letter_code
_entity_poly.pdbx_strand_id
1 'polypeptide(L)'
;EIACENLPTEMCAFSVSSAGMRCVLEKYNYGEEVKLQCRTSQVKADDIAGWVESDGCVEACGVDRSSVGISSDSLMERQFLERLCSDPCYGGCPNIVDLYFKLAAAEGKLFPPPFLSTC
;
A
#
# COMPACT_ATOMS: atom_id res chain seq x y z
N GLU A 1 -4.99 1.74 19.73
CA GLU A 1 -4.67 0.47 19.06
C GLU A 1 -5.37 0.46 17.70
N ILE A 2 -4.68 0.04 16.65
CA ILE A 2 -5.23 -0.07 15.29
C ILE A 2 -5.40 -1.55 14.98
N ALA A 3 -6.65 -1.96 14.80
CA ALA A 3 -7.03 -3.25 14.22
C ALA A 3 -7.69 -2.98 12.88
N CYS A 4 -7.28 -3.68 11.82
CA CYS A 4 -7.75 -3.42 10.46
C CYS A 4 -9.27 -3.56 10.35
N GLU A 5 -9.84 -4.53 11.06
CA GLU A 5 -11.28 -4.83 11.06
C GLU A 5 -12.12 -3.70 11.69
N ASN A 6 -11.50 -2.80 12.46
CA ASN A 6 -12.14 -1.64 13.07
C ASN A 6 -11.94 -0.36 12.26
N LEU A 7 -11.12 -0.39 11.20
CA LEU A 7 -10.90 0.77 10.34
C LEU A 7 -12.07 0.93 9.37
N PRO A 8 -12.52 2.18 9.13
CA PRO A 8 -13.46 2.43 8.07
C PRO A 8 -12.77 2.27 6.71
N THR A 9 -13.56 2.00 5.66
CA THR A 9 -13.03 1.58 4.35
C THR A 9 -12.07 2.59 3.73
N GLU A 10 -12.33 3.87 3.91
CA GLU A 10 -11.52 4.99 3.42
C GLU A 10 -10.16 5.10 4.12
N MET A 11 -10.00 4.52 5.31
CA MET A 11 -8.72 4.48 6.02
C MET A 11 -8.05 3.11 5.95
N CYS A 12 -8.63 2.15 5.24
CA CYS A 12 -8.16 0.78 5.26
C CYS A 12 -6.89 0.55 4.43
N ALA A 13 -6.96 0.88 3.13
CA ALA A 13 -5.84 0.65 2.24
C ALA A 13 -4.62 1.48 2.69
N PHE A 14 -3.43 0.86 2.63
CA PHE A 14 -2.16 1.44 3.07
C PHE A 14 -2.09 1.81 4.56
N SER A 15 -2.90 1.14 5.40
CA SER A 15 -2.74 1.18 6.86
C SER A 15 -1.99 -0.03 7.39
N VAL A 16 -1.45 0.10 8.60
CA VAL A 16 -0.73 -0.94 9.33
C VAL A 16 -1.32 -1.06 10.73
N SER A 17 -1.72 -2.27 11.09
CA SER A 17 -2.24 -2.56 12.42
C SER A 17 -1.17 -2.36 13.50
N SER A 18 -1.59 -2.26 14.76
CA SER A 18 -0.67 -2.22 15.90
C SER A 18 0.20 -3.47 16.03
N ALA A 19 -0.16 -4.58 15.36
CA ALA A 19 0.64 -5.79 15.26
C ALA A 19 1.70 -5.75 14.13
N GLY A 20 1.78 -4.64 13.38
CA GLY A 20 2.71 -4.50 12.24
C GLY A 20 2.23 -5.19 10.96
N MET A 21 0.95 -5.58 10.89
CA MET A 21 0.38 -6.24 9.71
C MET A 21 -0.37 -5.21 8.85
N ARG A 22 -0.17 -5.24 7.53
CA ARG A 22 -0.86 -4.31 6.62
C ARG A 22 -2.34 -4.63 6.52
N CYS A 23 -3.15 -3.59 6.46
CA CYS A 23 -4.57 -3.69 6.22
C CYS A 23 -4.86 -3.72 4.71
N VAL A 24 -5.89 -4.47 4.33
CA VAL A 24 -6.30 -4.65 2.93
C VAL A 24 -7.81 -4.55 2.82
N LEU A 25 -8.28 -3.85 1.78
CA LEU A 25 -9.69 -3.87 1.41
C LEU A 25 -10.00 -5.12 0.61
N GLU A 26 -11.04 -5.83 1.01
CA GLU A 26 -11.55 -7.01 0.34
C GLU A 26 -13.02 -6.81 -0.06
N LYS A 27 -13.42 -7.42 -1.19
CA LYS A 27 -14.81 -7.45 -1.64
C LYS A 27 -15.49 -8.71 -1.10
N TYR A 28 -16.63 -8.53 -0.46
CA TYR A 28 -17.50 -9.60 0.02
C TYR A 28 -18.85 -9.54 -0.66
N ASN A 29 -19.29 -10.69 -1.18
CA ASN A 29 -20.60 -10.83 -1.80
C ASN A 29 -21.63 -11.21 -0.73
N TYR A 30 -22.66 -10.41 -0.58
CA TYR A 30 -23.82 -10.64 0.28
C TYR A 30 -25.06 -10.75 -0.61
N GLY A 31 -25.26 -11.92 -1.22
CA GLY A 31 -26.31 -12.11 -2.21
C GLY A 31 -26.04 -11.29 -3.47
N GLU A 32 -26.91 -10.32 -3.76
CA GLU A 32 -26.76 -9.39 -4.90
C GLU A 32 -25.93 -8.13 -4.57
N GLU A 33 -25.58 -7.90 -3.30
CA GLU A 33 -24.79 -6.74 -2.87
C GLU A 33 -23.30 -7.10 -2.75
N VAL A 34 -22.42 -6.23 -3.25
CA VAL A 34 -20.97 -6.29 -3.00
C VAL A 34 -20.60 -5.24 -1.96
N LYS A 35 -20.01 -5.67 -0.84
CA LYS A 35 -19.53 -4.78 0.22
C LYS A 35 -18.01 -4.84 0.34
N LEU A 36 -17.42 -3.69 0.64
CA LEU A 36 -16.00 -3.60 0.98
C LEU A 36 -15.84 -3.79 2.48
N GLN A 37 -14.85 -4.59 2.87
CA GLN A 37 -14.46 -4.76 4.27
C GLN A 37 -12.95 -4.64 4.40
N CYS A 38 -12.54 -4.02 5.51
CA CYS A 38 -11.13 -3.94 5.87
C CYS A 38 -10.71 -5.19 6.64
N ARG A 39 -9.58 -5.77 6.26
CA ARG A 39 -9.05 -7.00 6.84
C ARG A 39 -7.56 -6.90 7.06
N THR A 40 -7.07 -7.64 8.06
CA THR A 40 -5.63 -7.81 8.27
C THR A 40 -5.05 -8.74 7.21
N SER A 41 -4.08 -8.27 6.43
CA SER A 41 -3.36 -9.07 5.45
C SER A 41 -2.23 -9.88 6.10
N GLN A 42 -1.66 -10.83 5.36
CA GLN A 42 -0.46 -11.56 5.77
C GLN A 42 0.84 -10.81 5.43
N VAL A 43 0.74 -9.62 4.82
CA VAL A 43 1.90 -8.82 4.44
C VAL A 43 2.31 -7.96 5.64
N LYS A 44 3.45 -8.30 6.24
CA LYS A 44 4.03 -7.55 7.36
C LYS A 44 4.71 -6.27 6.84
N ALA A 45 4.55 -5.17 7.56
CA ALA A 45 5.32 -3.95 7.33
C ALA A 45 6.65 -4.03 8.11
N ASP A 46 7.72 -3.53 7.52
CA ASP A 46 9.02 -3.47 8.18
C ASP A 46 9.09 -2.23 9.07
N ASP A 47 9.41 -2.43 10.36
CA ASP A 47 9.61 -1.40 11.38
C ASP A 47 8.48 -0.37 11.55
N ILE A 48 7.30 -0.63 10.97
CA ILE A 48 6.11 0.22 11.04
C ILE A 48 4.99 -0.58 11.71
N ALA A 49 4.36 0.02 12.72
CA ALA A 49 3.18 -0.54 13.40
C ALA A 49 2.23 0.58 13.84
N GLY A 50 0.92 0.35 13.70
CA GLY A 50 -0.09 1.33 14.07
C GLY A 50 -0.01 2.60 13.22
N TRP A 51 0.07 2.45 11.91
CA TRP A 51 0.26 3.55 10.96
C TRP A 51 -0.94 3.69 10.03
N VAL A 52 -1.32 4.92 9.73
CA VAL A 52 -2.29 5.25 8.68
C VAL A 52 -1.65 6.32 7.82
N GLU A 53 -1.48 6.02 6.53
CA GLU A 53 -0.92 7.00 5.59
C GLU A 53 -1.82 8.22 5.47
N SER A 54 -1.22 9.39 5.26
CA SER A 54 -1.98 10.64 5.05
C SER A 54 -2.51 10.74 3.62
N ASP A 55 -3.52 11.60 3.39
CA ASP A 55 -4.03 11.83 2.04
C ASP A 55 -2.96 12.44 1.12
N GLY A 56 -2.08 13.30 1.67
CA GLY A 56 -0.95 13.83 0.92
C GLY A 56 0.02 12.73 0.48
N CYS A 57 0.20 11.69 1.29
CA CYS A 57 1.02 10.53 0.91
C CYS A 57 0.38 9.68 -0.18
N VAL A 58 -0.92 9.42 -0.05
CA VAL A 58 -1.71 8.71 -1.06
C VAL A 58 -1.61 9.42 -2.42
N GLU A 59 -1.78 10.74 -2.42
CA GLU A 59 -1.68 11.57 -3.63
C GLU A 59 -0.26 11.62 -4.21
N ALA A 60 0.75 11.87 -3.37
CA ALA A 60 2.15 11.97 -3.78
C ALA A 60 2.65 10.67 -4.43
N CYS A 61 2.32 9.52 -3.83
CA CYS A 61 2.69 8.21 -4.36
C CYS A 61 1.80 7.75 -5.52
N GLY A 62 0.71 8.48 -5.82
CA GLY A 62 -0.22 8.12 -6.89
C GLY A 62 -0.99 6.82 -6.63
N VAL A 63 -1.27 6.51 -5.36
CA VAL A 63 -2.09 5.36 -4.96
C VAL A 63 -3.52 5.80 -4.65
N ASP A 64 -4.45 4.85 -4.57
CA ASP A 64 -5.86 5.12 -4.30
C ASP A 64 -6.34 4.34 -3.06
N ARG A 65 -6.97 5.04 -2.10
CA ARG A 65 -7.53 4.44 -0.87
C ARG A 65 -8.64 3.42 -1.12
N SER A 66 -9.26 3.45 -2.30
CA SER A 66 -10.27 2.49 -2.73
C SER A 66 -9.68 1.21 -3.34
N SER A 67 -8.35 1.10 -3.41
CA SER A 67 -7.66 -0.09 -3.93
C SER A 67 -8.07 -1.34 -3.14
N VAL A 68 -8.53 -2.34 -3.87
CA VAL A 68 -8.90 -3.65 -3.33
C VAL A 68 -7.74 -4.60 -3.52
N GLY A 69 -7.37 -5.30 -2.44
CA GLY A 69 -6.21 -6.18 -2.44
C GLY A 69 -4.88 -5.43 -2.32
N ILE A 70 -3.80 -6.21 -2.40
CA ILE A 70 -2.43 -5.72 -2.56
C ILE A 70 -1.94 -6.33 -3.88
N SER A 71 -1.60 -5.49 -4.85
CA SER A 71 -1.06 -5.93 -6.14
C SER A 71 0.21 -5.17 -6.49
N SER A 72 1.11 -5.89 -7.15
CA SER A 72 2.38 -5.45 -7.74
C SER A 72 2.23 -5.03 -9.21
N ASP A 73 1.05 -5.17 -9.81
CA ASP A 73 0.83 -4.88 -11.23
C ASP A 73 1.13 -3.41 -11.56
N SER A 74 0.83 -2.48 -10.65
CA SER A 74 1.13 -1.05 -10.79
C SER A 74 2.62 -0.78 -10.98
N LEU A 75 3.52 -1.66 -10.51
CA LEU A 75 4.96 -1.53 -10.74
C LEU A 75 5.35 -1.68 -12.22
N MET A 76 4.46 -2.21 -13.07
CA MET A 76 4.69 -2.26 -14.52
C MET A 76 4.38 -0.92 -15.21
N GLU A 77 3.71 0.00 -14.52
CA GLU A 77 3.31 1.28 -15.07
C GLU A 77 4.41 2.34 -14.81
N ARG A 78 5.02 2.84 -15.88
CA ARG A 78 6.09 3.87 -15.77
C ARG A 78 5.65 5.09 -14.96
N GLN A 79 4.42 5.56 -15.17
CA GLN A 79 3.87 6.74 -14.49
C GLN A 79 3.74 6.51 -12.97
N PHE A 80 3.40 5.29 -12.57
CA PHE A 80 3.33 4.93 -11.15
C PHE A 80 4.72 4.91 -10.52
N LEU A 81 5.70 4.31 -11.19
CA LEU A 81 7.09 4.31 -10.70
C LEU A 81 7.67 5.72 -10.56
N GLU A 82 7.39 6.62 -11.50
CA GLU A 82 7.81 8.03 -11.43
C GLU A 82 7.21 8.74 -10.20
N ARG A 83 5.94 8.45 -9.84
CA ARG A 83 5.32 9.00 -8.62
C ARG A 83 5.86 8.37 -7.35
N LEU A 84 6.01 7.05 -7.32
CA LEU A 84 6.56 6.32 -6.18
C LEU A 84 7.98 6.80 -5.83
N CYS A 85 8.79 7.09 -6.85
CA CYS A 85 10.16 7.58 -6.70
C CYS A 85 10.28 9.10 -6.63
N SER A 86 9.17 9.83 -6.60
CA SER A 86 9.22 11.28 -6.39
C SER A 86 9.64 11.60 -4.96
N ASP A 87 10.40 12.68 -4.77
CA ASP A 87 10.82 13.18 -3.46
C ASP A 87 9.71 13.19 -2.39
N PRO A 88 8.48 13.69 -2.67
CA PRO A 88 7.41 13.72 -1.66
C PRO A 88 6.91 12.33 -1.27
N CYS A 89 6.93 11.34 -2.17
CA CYS A 89 6.51 9.98 -1.84
C CYS A 89 7.65 9.21 -1.14
N TYR A 90 8.82 9.15 -1.76
CA TYR A 90 9.94 8.34 -1.30
C TYR A 90 10.44 8.77 0.08
N GLY A 91 10.53 10.09 0.34
CA GLY A 91 10.96 10.63 1.63
C GLY A 91 9.83 10.83 2.64
N GLY A 92 8.56 10.80 2.21
CA GLY A 92 7.41 11.19 3.03
C GLY A 92 6.50 10.05 3.47
N CYS A 93 6.50 8.93 2.75
CA CYS A 93 5.43 7.92 2.83
C CYS A 93 6.01 6.52 3.09
N PRO A 94 6.49 6.27 4.32
CA PRO A 94 7.30 5.09 4.61
C PRO A 94 6.56 3.76 4.42
N ASN A 95 5.24 3.70 4.67
CA ASN A 95 4.52 2.43 4.52
C ASN A 95 4.25 2.09 3.05
N ILE A 96 3.89 3.07 2.22
CA ILE A 96 3.65 2.86 0.78
C ILE A 96 4.95 2.45 0.09
N VAL A 97 6.04 3.15 0.39
CA VAL A 97 7.36 2.84 -0.16
C VAL A 97 7.79 1.44 0.25
N ASP A 98 7.77 1.10 1.54
CA ASP A 98 8.13 -0.24 2.00
C ASP A 98 7.27 -1.32 1.32
N LEU A 99 5.96 -1.10 1.18
CA LEU A 99 5.05 -2.06 0.55
C LEU A 99 5.49 -2.40 -0.88
N TYR A 100 5.67 -1.38 -1.71
CA TYR A 100 5.97 -1.59 -3.13
C TYR A 100 7.39 -2.11 -3.35
N PHE A 101 8.36 -1.71 -2.52
CA PHE A 101 9.71 -2.28 -2.55
C PHE A 101 9.70 -3.78 -2.17
N LYS A 102 8.91 -4.17 -1.16
CA LYS A 102 8.76 -5.59 -0.79
C LYS A 102 8.08 -6.41 -1.88
N LEU A 103 7.05 -5.86 -2.51
CA LEU A 103 6.39 -6.50 -3.65
C LEU A 103 7.37 -6.68 -4.82
N ALA A 104 8.11 -5.64 -5.20
CA ALA A 104 9.11 -5.71 -6.27
C ALA A 104 10.20 -6.77 -5.98
N ALA A 105 10.71 -6.78 -4.74
CA ALA A 105 11.71 -7.75 -4.31
C ALA A 105 11.17 -9.20 -4.33
N ALA A 106 9.94 -9.41 -3.88
CA ALA A 106 9.29 -10.72 -3.88
C ALA A 106 9.05 -11.26 -5.31
N GLU A 107 8.79 -10.38 -6.27
CA GLU A 107 8.58 -10.76 -7.67
C GLU A 107 9.89 -10.95 -8.46
N GLY A 108 11.05 -10.69 -7.86
CA GLY A 108 12.31 -10.68 -8.58
C GLY A 108 12.38 -9.59 -9.67
N LYS A 109 11.45 -8.64 -9.66
CA LYS A 109 11.54 -7.40 -10.43
C LYS A 109 12.59 -6.53 -9.75
N LEU A 110 13.86 -6.84 -9.98
CA LEU A 110 14.91 -5.84 -9.81
C LEU A 110 14.53 -4.67 -10.72
N PHE A 111 14.30 -3.50 -10.11
CA PHE A 111 14.27 -2.24 -10.84
C PHE A 111 15.50 -2.22 -11.76
N PRO A 112 15.34 -2.23 -13.10
CA PRO A 112 16.50 -2.17 -13.98
C PRO A 112 17.27 -0.87 -13.67
N PRO A 113 18.61 -0.88 -13.73
CA PRO A 113 19.43 0.31 -13.50
C PRO A 113 19.17 1.28 -14.66
N PRO A 114 18.23 2.23 -14.49
CA PRO A 114 18.48 3.46 -13.74
C PRO A 114 17.47 3.77 -12.62
N PHE A 115 16.45 2.94 -12.37
CA PHE A 115 15.44 3.27 -11.37
C PHE A 115 15.92 3.08 -9.92
N LEU A 116 16.95 2.26 -9.67
CA LEU A 116 17.56 2.10 -8.33
C LEU A 116 18.64 3.14 -7.99
N SER A 117 19.03 3.99 -8.96
CA SER A 117 19.99 5.08 -8.74
C SER A 117 19.33 6.46 -8.72
N THR A 118 18.04 6.52 -9.05
CA THR A 118 17.22 7.75 -9.05
C THR A 118 15.87 7.56 -8.35
N CYS A 119 15.72 6.43 -7.66
CA CYS A 119 14.90 6.16 -6.49
C CYS A 119 15.94 5.73 -5.43
#